data_AF-D4CCL2-F1
#
_entry.id   AF-D4CCL2-F1
#
_cell.length_a   1.000
_cell.length_b   1.000
_cell.length_c   1.000
_cell.angle_alpha   90.00
_cell.angle_beta   90.00
_cell.angle_gamma   90.00
#
_symmetry.space_group_name_H-M   'P 1'
#
loop_
_entity.id
_entity.type
_entity.pdbx_description
1 polymer ?
#
loop_
_entity_poly.entity_id
_entity_poly.type
_entity_poly.pdbx_seq_one_letter_code
_entity_poly.pdbx_strand_id
1 'polypeptide(L)' 'LLHRRRRKSSTIFCSQYDPSGWYDQLGGDDSPLSEAILDRIKHDAYKINIVPTDPANYRSMREVYGLDPALSE' A
#
# COMPACT_ATOMS: atom_id res chain seq x y z
N LEU A 1 -6.14 -12.57 10.19
CA LEU A 1 -6.20 -13.03 8.77
C LEU A 1 -4.81 -13.24 8.15
N LEU A 2 -3.92 -12.23 8.18
CA LEU A 2 -2.56 -12.29 7.62
C LEU A 2 -1.77 -13.55 7.99
N HIS A 3 -1.72 -13.87 9.30
CA HIS A 3 -1.03 -15.05 9.81
C HIS A 3 -1.50 -16.37 9.18
N ARG A 4 -2.81 -16.50 8.86
CA ARG A 4 -3.37 -17.73 8.28
C ARG A 4 -3.02 -17.91 6.81
N ARG A 5 -2.74 -16.81 6.09
CA ARG A 5 -2.42 -16.80 4.65
C ARG A 5 -0.94 -16.97 4.35
N ARG A 6 -0.08 -16.65 5.32
CA ARG A 6 1.39 -16.73 5.18
C ARG A 6 1.81 -18.11 4.67
N ARG A 7 2.60 -18.14 3.60
CA ARG A 7 3.09 -19.36 2.91
C ARG A 7 2.01 -20.32 2.39
N LYS A 8 0.73 -19.93 2.40
CA LYS A 8 -0.38 -20.74 1.85
C LYS A 8 -1.02 -20.13 0.63
N SER A 9 -1.01 -18.81 0.53
CA SER A 9 -1.66 -18.07 -0.55
C SER A 9 -1.01 -16.71 -0.74
N SER A 10 -0.89 -16.25 -1.98
CA SER A 10 -0.45 -14.89 -2.29
C SER A 10 -1.46 -13.86 -1.77
N THR A 11 -0.98 -12.72 -1.29
CA THR A 11 -1.81 -11.61 -0.80
C THR A 11 -1.27 -10.32 -1.39
N ILE A 12 -2.14 -9.53 -2.02
CA ILE A 12 -1.79 -8.24 -2.63
C ILE A 12 -2.14 -7.15 -1.62
N PHE A 13 -1.17 -6.28 -1.31
CA PHE A 13 -1.35 -5.09 -0.50
C PHE A 13 -1.19 -3.86 -1.38
N CYS A 14 -2.13 -2.92 -1.25
CA CYS A 14 -2.04 -1.61 -1.87
C CYS A 14 -1.96 -0.57 -0.77
N SER A 15 -1.04 0.40 -0.90
CA SER A 15 -0.93 1.52 0.02
C SER A 15 -0.68 2.80 -0.76
N GLN A 16 -1.22 3.90 -0.25
CA GLN A 16 -0.91 5.25 -0.74
C GLN A 16 0.37 5.81 -0.08
N TYR A 17 0.86 5.16 0.98
CA TYR A 17 2.04 5.57 1.72
C TYR A 17 3.23 4.68 1.37
N ASP A 18 4.43 5.27 1.36
CA ASP A 18 5.67 4.48 1.31
C ASP A 18 5.80 3.61 2.58
N PRO A 19 6.46 2.43 2.51
CA PRO A 19 6.63 1.56 3.66
C PRO A 19 7.29 2.16 4.90
N SER A 20 7.95 3.33 4.79
CA SER A 20 8.40 4.12 5.95
C SER A 20 7.21 4.70 6.72
N GLY A 21 6.25 5.31 6.04
CA GLY A 21 5.06 5.90 6.64
C GLY A 21 4.04 4.87 7.16
N TRP A 22 4.29 3.56 6.97
CA TRP A 22 3.38 2.53 7.48
C TRP A 22 3.47 2.40 9.01
N TYR A 23 4.64 2.64 9.61
CA TYR A 23 4.78 2.57 11.07
C TYR A 23 3.92 3.62 11.74
N ASP A 24 4.02 4.89 11.30
CA ASP A 24 3.21 6.01 11.80
C ASP A 24 1.71 5.71 11.73
N GLN A 25 1.25 5.09 10.64
CA GLN A 25 -0.17 4.74 10.46
C GLN A 25 -0.65 3.56 11.30
N LEU A 26 0.27 2.67 11.72
CA LEU A 26 -0.08 1.46 12.47
C LEU A 26 0.09 1.60 13.99
N GLY A 27 0.50 2.77 14.47
CA GLY A 27 0.69 3.05 15.90
C GLY A 27 2.10 3.53 16.26
N GLY A 28 2.88 3.99 15.28
CA GLY A 28 4.24 4.48 15.44
C GLY A 28 5.30 3.38 15.44
N ASP A 29 6.56 3.80 15.42
CA ASP A 29 7.74 2.93 15.43
C ASP A 29 7.88 2.12 16.73
N ASP A 30 7.36 2.63 17.86
CA ASP A 30 7.44 1.97 19.17
C ASP A 30 6.35 0.91 19.41
N SER A 31 5.49 0.64 18.42
CA SER A 31 4.41 -0.34 18.54
C SER A 31 4.92 -1.74 18.13
N PRO A 32 5.06 -2.69 19.07
CA PRO A 32 5.46 -4.07 18.74
C PRO A 32 4.46 -4.77 17.82
N LEU A 33 3.20 -4.30 17.84
CA LEU A 33 2.17 -4.79 16.94
C LEU A 33 2.42 -4.31 15.50
N SER A 34 2.78 -3.05 15.31
CA SER A 34 3.16 -2.49 14.01
C SER A 34 4.32 -3.28 13.42
N GLU A 35 5.39 -3.46 14.20
CA GLU A 35 6.56 -4.21 13.80
C GLU A 35 6.20 -5.65 13.38
N ALA A 36 5.42 -6.35 14.20
CA ALA A 36 5.05 -7.73 13.93
C ALA A 36 4.14 -7.87 12.68
N ILE A 37 3.26 -6.90 12.40
CA ILE A 37 2.46 -6.89 11.18
C ILE A 37 3.35 -6.63 9.97
N LEU A 38 4.22 -5.63 10.06
CA LEU A 38 5.07 -5.18 8.97
C LEU A 38 6.12 -6.23 8.59
N ASP A 39 6.71 -6.92 9.56
CA ASP A 39 7.64 -8.03 9.31
C ASP A 39 6.99 -9.12 8.44
N ARG A 40 5.73 -9.47 8.73
CA ARG A 40 4.98 -10.48 7.97
C ARG A 40 4.62 -10.05 6.56
N ILE A 41 4.53 -8.75 6.30
CA ILE A 41 4.27 -8.20 4.97
C ILE A 41 5.59 -8.04 4.22
N LYS A 42 6.58 -7.35 4.79
CA LYS A 42 7.83 -6.95 4.13
C LYS A 42 8.75 -8.15 3.83
N HIS A 43 8.85 -9.12 4.74
CA HIS A 43 9.83 -10.20 4.62
C HIS A 43 9.65 -11.08 3.37
N ASP A 44 8.40 -11.36 2.99
CA ASP A 44 8.07 -12.28 1.90
C ASP A 44 7.42 -11.56 0.69
N ALA A 45 7.45 -10.22 0.63
CA ALA A 45 6.78 -9.43 -0.41
C ALA A 45 7.70 -8.95 -1.52
N TYR A 46 7.13 -8.83 -2.71
CA TYR A 46 7.70 -8.08 -3.81
C TYR A 46 7.09 -6.67 -3.82
N LYS A 47 7.94 -5.65 -3.69
CA LYS A 47 7.52 -4.25 -3.72
C LYS A 47 7.50 -3.74 -5.17
N ILE A 48 6.36 -3.24 -5.61
CA ILE A 48 6.20 -2.52 -6.87
C ILE A 48 5.77 -1.10 -6.54
N ASN A 49 6.62 -0.12 -6.89
CA ASN A 49 6.27 1.29 -6.76
C ASN A 49 5.53 1.74 -8.01
N ILE A 50 4.33 2.28 -7.82
CA ILE A 50 3.57 2.93 -8.88
C ILE A 50 3.99 4.40 -8.88
N VAL A 51 4.82 4.76 -9.84
CA VAL A 51 5.28 6.14 -10.03
C VAL A 51 4.89 6.64 -11.42
N PRO A 52 4.63 7.95 -11.58
CA PRO A 52 4.36 8.54 -12.88
C PRO A 52 5.56 8.36 -13.82
N THR A 53 5.31 7.97 -15.07
CA THR A 53 6.36 7.94 -16.10
C THR A 53 6.81 9.35 -16.48
N ASP A 54 5.89 10.32 -16.47
CA ASP A 54 6.16 11.74 -16.62
C ASP A 54 5.62 12.49 -15.39
N PRO A 55 6.49 12.91 -14.46
CA PRO A 55 6.08 13.65 -13.27
C PRO A 55 5.46 15.02 -13.58
N ALA A 56 5.84 15.67 -14.69
CA ALA A 56 5.34 17.00 -15.03
C ALA A 56 3.90 16.96 -15.54
N ASN A 57 3.50 15.84 -16.16
CA ASN A 57 2.17 15.62 -16.72
C ASN A 57 1.42 14.49 -16.01
N TYR A 58 1.64 14.33 -14.70
CA TYR A 58 0.94 13.31 -13.93
C TYR A 58 -0.56 13.61 -13.86
N ARG A 59 -1.37 12.66 -14.35
CA ARG A 59 -2.83 12.68 -14.24
C ARG A 59 -3.30 11.33 -13.76
N SER A 60 -4.23 11.32 -12.82
CA SER A 60 -4.84 10.09 -12.34
C SER A 60 -5.69 9.44 -13.44
N MET A 61 -5.77 8.11 -13.44
CA MET A 61 -6.63 7.40 -14.40
C MET A 61 -8.11 7.81 -14.26
N ARG A 62 -8.53 8.28 -13.07
CA ARG A 62 -9.88 8.83 -12.86
C ARG A 62 -10.10 10.09 -13.70
N GLU A 63 -9.13 11.00 -13.74
CA GLU A 63 -9.19 12.23 -14.55
C GLU A 63 -9.09 11.95 -16.05
N VAL A 64 -8.30 10.94 -16.45
CA VAL A 64 -8.13 10.58 -17.87
C VAL A 64 -9.41 10.02 -18.46
N TYR A 65 -10.11 9.15 -17.73
CA TYR A 65 -11.32 8.48 -18.21
C TYR A 65 -12.62 9.19 -17.79
N GLY A 66 -12.53 10.37 -17.16
CA GLY A 66 -13.70 11.19 -16.84
C GLY A 66 -14.66 10.54 -15.86
N LEU A 67 -14.16 9.75 -14.91
CA LEU A 67 -15.01 9.25 -13.82
C LEU A 67 -15.45 10.44 -12.98
N ASP A 68 -16.76 10.70 -12.95
CA ASP A 68 -17.33 11.80 -12.18
C ASP A 68 -16.93 11.66 -10.70
N PRO A 69 -16.19 12.63 -10.14
CA PRO A 69 -15.81 12.61 -8.73
C PRO A 69 -17.01 12.47 -7.79
N ALA A 70 -18.19 12.96 -8.20
CA ALA A 70 -19.43 12.84 -7.43
C ALA A 70 -20.02 11.42 -7.43
N LEU A 71 -19.58 10.55 -8.33
CA LEU A 71 -19.96 9.14 -8.42
C LEU A 71 -18.87 8.20 -7.88
N SER A 72 -17.73 8.73 -7.45
CA SER A 72 -16.71 7.96 -6.74
C SER A 72 -17.17 7.75 -5.30
N GLU A 73 -17.34 6.49 -4.91
CA GLU A 73 -17.54 6.04 -3.53
C GLU A 73 -16.42 6.50 -2.58
#